data_AF-A0A374PCL3-F1
#
_entry.id   AF-A0A374PCL3-F1
#
_cell.length_a   1.000
_cell.length_b   1.000
_cell.length_c   1.000
_cell.angle_alpha   90.00
_cell.angle_beta   90.00
_cell.angle_gamma   90.00
#
_symmetry.space_group_name_H-M   'P 1'
#
loop_
_entity.id
_entity.type
_entity.pdbx_description
1 polymer ?
#
loop_
_entity_poly.entity_id
_entity_poly.type
_entity_poly.pdbx_seq_one_letter_code
_entity_poly.pdbx_strand_id
1 'polypeptide(L)'
;MRIQISSGQGPAECELAAGLFYEELKKEAPDIRLISFTQGKKREGFSSIVFETEHDFTGLEGSVLWICRSPYRPEHKRKNWYVDVSILEAVPRVTEEKLVRFETFRSGGKGGQNVNKVETGVRAIHIPTGTAVVSTEARSQHMNKQIALNRLCEILAEMNMESGRREKNLAWMEHARLERGNPVRVYEGRSFRLKTEKNGG
;
A
#
# COMPACT_ATOMS: atom_id res chain seq x y z
N MET A 1 7.94 7.46 2.17
CA MET A 1 6.50 7.72 2.42
C MET A 1 5.64 7.05 1.37
N ARG A 2 4.37 6.77 1.69
CA ARG A 2 3.39 6.23 0.75
C ARG A 2 2.31 7.28 0.50
N ILE A 3 2.01 7.52 -0.77
CA ILE A 3 1.13 8.61 -1.20
C ILE A 3 0.09 8.06 -2.17
N GLN A 4 -1.11 8.59 -2.07
CA GLN A 4 -2.20 8.37 -3.02
C GLN A 4 -2.55 9.66 -3.75
N ILE A 5 -2.63 9.59 -5.08
CA ILE A 5 -3.30 10.60 -5.90
C ILE A 5 -4.68 10.05 -6.27
N SER A 6 -5.71 10.85 -6.06
CA SER A 6 -7.11 10.45 -6.26
C SER A 6 -7.84 11.46 -7.15
N SER A 7 -8.55 10.99 -8.18
CA SER A 7 -9.51 11.85 -8.91
C SER A 7 -10.86 11.99 -8.20
N GLY A 8 -11.06 11.24 -7.11
CA GLY A 8 -12.35 11.00 -6.47
C GLY A 8 -13.43 10.62 -7.49
N GLN A 9 -14.67 11.05 -7.24
CA GLN A 9 -15.81 10.87 -8.15
C GLN A 9 -15.84 11.90 -9.30
N GLY A 10 -14.67 12.38 -9.73
CA GLY A 10 -14.53 13.35 -10.81
C GLY A 10 -14.92 12.81 -12.20
N PRO A 11 -15.12 13.69 -13.19
CA PRO A 11 -15.23 13.27 -14.58
C PRO A 11 -13.85 12.83 -15.12
N ALA A 12 -13.82 12.28 -16.34
CA ALA A 12 -12.59 11.73 -16.94
C ALA A 12 -11.43 12.73 -17.01
N GLU A 13 -11.69 14.04 -17.03
CA GLU A 13 -10.64 15.06 -16.98
C GLU A 13 -9.88 15.10 -15.65
N CYS A 14 -10.53 14.79 -14.52
CA CYS A 14 -9.87 14.64 -13.23
C CYS A 14 -8.99 13.37 -13.21
N GLU A 15 -9.48 12.29 -13.82
CA GLU A 15 -8.70 11.03 -13.94
C GLU A 15 -7.44 11.24 -14.80
N LEU A 16 -7.55 12.02 -15.89
CA LEU A 16 -6.40 12.43 -16.68
C LEU A 16 -5.44 13.31 -15.87
N ALA A 17 -5.98 14.26 -15.10
CA ALA A 17 -5.16 15.13 -14.24
C ALA A 17 -4.33 14.32 -13.23
N ALA A 18 -4.89 13.24 -12.66
CA ALA A 18 -4.18 12.38 -11.74
C ALA A 18 -2.96 11.72 -12.39
N GLY A 19 -3.12 11.22 -13.63
CA GLY A 19 -2.02 10.65 -14.41
C GLY A 19 -0.95 11.67 -14.78
N LEU A 20 -1.35 12.85 -15.25
CA LEU A 20 -0.42 13.93 -15.59
C LEU A 20 0.36 14.40 -14.36
N PHE A 21 -0.32 14.56 -13.22
CA PHE A 21 0.32 14.96 -11.98
C PHE A 21 1.33 13.92 -11.49
N TYR A 22 0.99 12.63 -11.56
CA TYR A 22 1.92 11.54 -11.25
C TYR A 22 3.18 11.58 -12.12
N GLU A 23 3.05 11.82 -13.42
CA GLU A 23 4.22 11.95 -14.31
C GLU A 23 5.07 13.19 -14.02
N GLU A 24 4.48 14.29 -13.56
CA GLU A 24 5.26 15.44 -13.06
C GLU A 24 6.02 15.09 -11.77
N LEU A 25 5.37 14.42 -10.81
CA LEU A 25 6.05 14.01 -9.58
C LEU A 25 7.22 13.05 -9.85
N LYS A 26 7.13 12.17 -10.86
CA LYS A 26 8.26 11.32 -11.27
C LYS A 26 9.46 12.09 -11.81
N LYS A 27 9.26 13.30 -12.32
CA LYS A 27 10.37 14.19 -12.71
C LYS A 27 11.02 14.83 -11.49
N GLU A 28 10.22 15.16 -10.46
CA GLU A 28 10.69 15.72 -9.18
C GLU A 28 11.39 14.65 -8.32
N ALA A 29 10.87 13.42 -8.31
CA ALA A 29 11.34 12.29 -7.52
C ALA A 29 11.49 11.03 -8.39
N PRO A 30 12.68 10.80 -8.98
CA PRO A 30 12.93 9.64 -9.83
C PRO A 30 12.89 8.28 -9.09
N ASP A 31 12.97 8.29 -7.76
CA ASP A 31 12.88 7.12 -6.88
C ASP A 31 11.44 6.63 -6.65
N ILE A 32 10.44 7.33 -7.19
CA ILE A 32 9.03 6.92 -7.11
C ILE A 32 8.85 5.47 -7.60
N ARG A 33 8.29 4.65 -6.72
CA ARG A 33 7.91 3.26 -6.98
C ARG A 33 6.40 3.11 -6.96
N LEU A 34 5.82 2.76 -8.10
CA LEU A 34 4.39 2.47 -8.21
C LEU A 34 4.02 1.24 -7.37
N ILE A 35 3.00 1.38 -6.51
CA ILE A 35 2.47 0.28 -5.68
C ILE A 35 1.21 -0.31 -6.30
N SER A 36 0.25 0.54 -6.64
CA SER A 36 -0.97 0.12 -7.32
C SER A 36 -1.64 1.31 -8.02
N PHE A 37 -2.58 1.01 -8.93
CA PHE A 37 -3.42 2.02 -9.54
C PHE A 37 -4.80 1.46 -9.85
N THR A 38 -5.78 2.35 -9.99
CA THR A 38 -7.11 2.05 -10.50
C THR A 38 -7.30 2.79 -11.80
N GLN A 39 -7.56 2.06 -12.89
CA GLN A 39 -7.80 2.66 -14.20
C GLN A 39 -9.07 3.53 -14.16
N GLY A 40 -9.01 4.69 -14.79
CA GLY A 40 -10.17 5.56 -15.01
C GLY A 40 -11.06 5.09 -16.16
N LYS A 41 -12.05 5.91 -16.50
CA LYS A 41 -13.00 5.71 -17.61
C LYS A 41 -12.33 5.76 -18.98
N LYS A 42 -11.15 6.36 -19.08
CA LYS A 42 -10.34 6.47 -20.29
C LYS A 42 -8.97 5.84 -20.06
N ARG A 43 -8.36 5.34 -21.14
CA ARG A 43 -7.06 4.62 -21.11
C ARG A 43 -5.92 5.44 -20.49
N GLU A 44 -5.96 6.76 -20.65
CA GLU A 44 -4.92 7.68 -20.18
C GLU A 44 -5.19 8.24 -18.78
N GLY A 45 -6.37 7.97 -18.20
CA GLY A 45 -6.78 8.50 -16.91
C GLY A 45 -6.75 7.44 -15.81
N PHE A 46 -6.47 7.88 -14.58
CA PHE A 46 -6.43 7.04 -13.40
C PHE A 46 -7.38 7.58 -12.33
N SER A 47 -8.20 6.69 -11.76
CA SER A 47 -9.08 7.06 -10.63
C SER A 47 -8.30 7.21 -9.33
N SER A 48 -7.29 6.35 -9.16
CA SER A 48 -6.38 6.36 -8.01
C SER A 48 -5.01 5.84 -8.43
N ILE A 49 -3.94 6.44 -7.92
CA ILE A 49 -2.56 6.00 -8.08
C ILE A 49 -1.95 5.99 -6.68
N VAL A 50 -1.34 4.88 -6.28
CA VAL A 50 -0.62 4.74 -5.01
C VAL A 50 0.83 4.43 -5.30
N PHE A 51 1.74 5.22 -4.72
CA PHE A 51 3.18 5.06 -4.92
C PHE A 51 3.95 5.29 -3.61
N GLU A 52 5.22 4.88 -3.62
CA GLU A 52 6.18 5.12 -2.54
C GLU A 52 7.38 5.91 -3.06
N THR A 53 7.96 6.73 -2.20
CA THR A 53 9.17 7.52 -2.48
C THR A 53 9.86 7.90 -1.17
N GLU A 54 11.17 8.12 -1.22
CA GLU A 54 11.96 8.72 -0.15
C GLU A 54 11.89 10.26 -0.16
N HIS A 55 11.47 10.85 -1.28
CA HIS A 55 11.29 12.30 -1.41
C HIS A 55 10.21 12.83 -0.47
N ASP A 56 10.44 14.03 0.09
CA ASP A 56 9.47 14.67 0.98
C ASP A 56 8.39 15.43 0.21
N PHE A 57 7.21 14.83 0.14
CA PHE A 57 6.00 15.44 -0.44
C PHE A 57 4.94 15.76 0.61
N THR A 58 5.30 15.89 1.89
CA THR A 58 4.33 16.23 2.95
C THR A 58 3.54 17.50 2.65
N GLY A 59 4.19 18.52 2.09
CA GLY A 59 3.53 19.77 1.66
C GLY A 59 2.58 19.64 0.47
N LEU A 60 2.42 18.44 -0.11
CA LEU A 60 1.46 18.19 -1.18
C LEU A 60 0.13 17.63 -0.70
N GLU A 61 0.00 17.29 0.58
CA GLU A 61 -1.26 16.78 1.13
C GLU A 61 -2.40 17.78 0.93
N GLY A 62 -3.48 17.31 0.31
CA GLY A 62 -4.66 18.10 -0.05
C GLY A 62 -4.91 18.18 -1.55
N SER A 63 -5.65 19.22 -1.96
CA SER A 63 -6.12 19.39 -3.33
C SER A 63 -5.05 19.92 -4.29
N VAL A 64 -4.96 19.36 -5.49
CA VAL A 64 -4.20 19.91 -6.62
C VAL A 64 -5.17 20.27 -7.74
N LEU A 65 -4.99 21.47 -8.32
CA LEU A 65 -5.86 22.01 -9.35
C LEU A 65 -5.18 22.01 -10.71
N TRP A 66 -5.81 21.41 -11.71
CA TRP A 66 -5.49 21.60 -13.12
C TRP A 66 -6.50 22.53 -13.81
N ILE A 67 -6.01 23.63 -14.36
CA ILE A 67 -6.79 24.61 -15.13
C ILE A 67 -6.54 24.37 -16.62
N CYS A 68 -7.47 23.70 -17.28
CA CYS A 68 -7.43 23.45 -18.72
C CYS A 68 -8.84 23.31 -19.29
N ARG A 69 -9.10 23.86 -20.49
CA ARG A 69 -10.32 23.51 -21.23
C ARG A 69 -10.37 21.99 -21.43
N SER A 70 -11.54 21.38 -21.23
CA SER A 70 -11.65 19.92 -21.29
C SER A 70 -11.05 19.36 -22.59
N PRO A 71 -10.10 18.41 -22.50
CA PRO A 71 -9.58 17.70 -23.68
C PRO A 71 -10.59 16.70 -24.24
N TYR A 72 -11.52 16.21 -23.42
CA TYR A 72 -12.51 15.19 -23.81
C TYR A 72 -13.85 15.77 -24.25
N ARG A 73 -14.18 16.98 -23.79
CA ARG A 73 -15.44 17.68 -24.08
C ARG A 73 -15.14 19.12 -24.50
N PRO A 74 -14.71 19.35 -25.75
CA PRO A 74 -14.25 20.67 -26.19
C PRO A 74 -15.29 21.78 -25.99
N GLU A 75 -16.57 21.51 -26.18
CA GLU A 75 -17.64 22.53 -26.05
C GLU A 75 -18.02 22.85 -24.60
N HIS A 76 -17.54 22.08 -23.63
CA HIS A 76 -17.88 22.24 -22.23
C HIS A 76 -17.16 23.44 -21.60
N LYS A 77 -17.90 24.27 -20.86
CA LYS A 77 -17.37 25.53 -20.27
C LYS A 77 -16.45 25.34 -19.06
N ARG A 78 -16.56 24.19 -18.35
CA ARG A 78 -15.71 23.89 -17.18
C ARG A 78 -14.24 23.75 -17.60
N LYS A 79 -13.37 24.35 -16.79
CA LYS A 79 -11.91 24.34 -16.99
C LYS A 79 -11.09 23.94 -15.75
N ASN A 80 -11.74 23.72 -14.61
CA ASN A 80 -11.06 23.39 -13.35
C ASN A 80 -11.29 21.91 -13.01
N TRP A 81 -10.19 21.17 -12.88
CA TRP A 81 -10.15 19.73 -12.58
C TRP A 81 -9.31 19.53 -11.33
N TYR A 82 -9.91 18.96 -10.30
CA TYR A 82 -9.23 18.73 -9.02
C TYR A 82 -8.83 17.27 -8.90
N VAL A 83 -7.67 17.05 -8.29
CA VAL A 83 -7.24 15.78 -7.75
C VAL A 83 -6.85 15.99 -6.30
N ASP A 84 -6.95 14.94 -5.50
CA ASP A 84 -6.55 14.93 -4.11
C ASP A 84 -5.27 14.13 -3.94
N VAL A 85 -4.45 14.57 -2.99
CA VAL A 85 -3.22 13.91 -2.58
C VAL A 85 -3.35 13.60 -1.10
N SER A 86 -3.29 12.32 -0.77
CA SER A 86 -3.38 11.84 0.60
C SER A 86 -2.11 11.07 0.97
N ILE A 87 -1.55 11.33 2.15
CA ILE A 87 -0.44 10.54 2.67
C ILE A 87 -1.03 9.31 3.38
N LEU A 88 -0.66 8.13 2.90
CA LEU A 88 -1.17 6.88 3.46
C LEU A 88 -0.25 6.37 4.56
N GLU A 89 -0.84 5.94 5.67
CA GLU A 89 -0.11 5.21 6.70
C GLU A 89 0.50 3.92 6.13
N ALA A 90 1.75 3.66 6.48
CA ALA A 90 2.40 2.42 6.12
C ALA A 90 1.82 1.28 6.96
N VAL A 91 1.20 0.30 6.30
CA VAL A 91 0.81 -0.95 6.96
C VAL A 91 2.03 -1.87 6.97
N PRO A 92 2.56 -2.24 8.15
CA PRO A 92 3.76 -3.07 8.24
C PRO A 92 3.49 -4.45 7.62
N ARG A 93 4.39 -4.90 6.74
CA ARG A 93 4.37 -6.26 6.21
C ARG A 93 5.29 -7.16 7.02
N VAL A 94 4.86 -8.39 7.21
CA VAL A 94 5.66 -9.39 7.92
C VAL A 94 6.68 -9.99 6.96
N THR A 95 7.96 -9.89 7.31
CA THR A 95 9.05 -10.53 6.56
C THR A 95 9.08 -12.03 6.87
N GLU A 96 9.11 -12.89 5.85
CA GLU A 96 8.57 -14.25 6.01
C GLU A 96 9.53 -15.29 6.62
N GLU A 97 10.86 -15.15 6.57
CA GLU A 97 11.69 -16.38 6.71
C GLU A 97 12.93 -16.30 7.62
N LYS A 98 13.56 -15.14 7.79
CA LYS A 98 14.92 -15.09 8.41
C LYS A 98 14.94 -14.94 9.92
N LEU A 99 13.79 -14.84 10.58
CA LEU A 99 13.70 -14.49 11.99
C LEU A 99 12.81 -15.46 12.78
N VAL A 100 13.00 -16.77 12.58
CA VAL A 100 12.27 -17.82 13.31
C VAL A 100 13.17 -18.47 14.36
N ARG A 101 12.71 -18.47 15.62
CA ARG A 101 13.32 -19.18 16.74
C ARG A 101 12.59 -20.50 16.98
N PHE A 102 13.32 -21.59 17.15
CA PHE A 102 12.75 -22.90 17.46
C PHE A 102 13.04 -23.28 18.91
N GLU A 103 12.02 -23.74 19.62
CA GLU A 103 12.13 -24.36 20.95
C GLU A 103 11.67 -25.82 20.84
N THR A 104 12.37 -26.75 21.49
CA THR A 104 11.98 -28.17 21.57
C THR A 104 11.42 -28.47 22.95
N PHE A 105 10.46 -29.38 23.03
CA PHE A 105 9.87 -29.79 24.29
C PHE A 105 9.31 -31.22 24.20
N ARG A 106 8.92 -31.79 25.34
CA ARG A 106 8.35 -33.14 25.41
C ARG A 106 6.89 -33.14 24.97
N SER A 107 6.54 -33.99 24.02
CA SER A 107 5.17 -34.12 23.53
C SER A 107 4.29 -34.75 24.63
N GLY A 108 3.41 -33.95 25.25
CA GLY A 108 2.50 -34.42 26.29
C GLY A 108 1.28 -35.12 25.69
N GLY A 109 1.31 -36.45 25.59
CA GLY A 109 0.18 -37.26 25.12
C GLY A 109 0.11 -38.62 25.83
N LYS A 110 -1.03 -39.33 25.71
CA LYS A 110 -1.27 -40.70 26.26
C LYS A 110 -0.43 -41.78 25.54
N GLY A 111 0.87 -41.56 25.35
CA GLY A 111 1.79 -42.50 24.73
C GLY A 111 2.60 -43.28 25.77
N GLY A 112 2.96 -44.53 25.44
CA GLY A 112 3.77 -45.41 26.28
C GLY A 112 5.17 -44.85 26.63
N GLN A 113 5.95 -45.59 27.43
CA GLN A 113 7.20 -45.15 28.07
C GLN A 113 8.20 -44.38 27.18
N ASN A 114 8.26 -44.64 25.86
CA ASN A 114 9.14 -43.93 24.93
C ASN A 114 8.69 -42.50 24.56
N VAL A 115 7.39 -42.20 24.56
CA VAL A 115 6.87 -40.86 24.22
C VAL A 115 7.21 -39.84 25.31
N ASN A 116 7.34 -40.31 26.56
CA ASN A 116 7.67 -39.46 27.71
C ASN A 116 9.18 -39.19 27.87
N LYS A 117 10.05 -39.85 27.07
CA LYS A 117 11.51 -39.75 27.18
C LYS A 117 12.16 -38.85 26.11
N VAL A 118 11.51 -38.62 24.97
CA VAL A 118 12.11 -37.92 23.82
C VAL A 118 11.43 -36.57 23.57
N GLU A 119 12.23 -35.51 23.43
CA GLU A 119 11.79 -34.14 23.14
C GLU A 119 11.45 -33.98 21.65
N THR A 120 10.34 -34.58 21.22
CA THR A 120 9.92 -34.55 19.81
C THR A 120 9.11 -33.31 19.47
N GLY A 121 8.49 -32.63 20.43
CA GLY A 121 7.65 -31.46 20.21
C GLY A 121 8.48 -30.25 19.81
N VAL A 122 8.00 -29.47 18.85
CA VAL A 122 8.67 -28.25 18.36
C VAL A 122 7.71 -27.07 18.42
N ARG A 123 8.20 -25.94 18.93
CA ARG A 123 7.57 -24.62 18.83
C ARG A 123 8.41 -23.73 17.91
N ALA A 124 7.81 -23.22 16.84
CA ALA A 124 8.40 -22.22 15.96
C ALA A 124 7.84 -20.84 16.31
N ILE A 125 8.70 -19.85 16.50
CA ILE A 125 8.32 -18.49 16.92
C ILE A 125 8.90 -17.49 15.93
N HIS A 126 8.05 -16.75 15.25
CA HIS A 126 8.47 -15.62 14.42
C HIS A 126 8.80 -14.43 15.33
N ILE A 127 10.08 -14.09 15.43
CA ILE A 127 10.61 -13.10 16.39
C ILE A 127 9.96 -11.71 16.19
N PRO A 128 9.84 -11.16 14.96
CA PRO A 128 9.27 -9.83 14.75
C PRO A 128 7.81 -9.68 15.18
N THR A 129 6.99 -10.72 14.99
CA THR A 129 5.56 -10.65 15.28
C THR A 129 5.20 -11.29 16.62
N GLY A 130 6.09 -12.08 17.21
CA GLY A 130 5.79 -12.92 18.37
C GLY A 130 4.88 -14.12 18.07
N THR A 131 4.48 -14.33 16.80
CA THR A 131 3.59 -15.43 16.40
C THR A 131 4.29 -16.76 16.65
N ALA A 132 3.65 -17.64 17.42
CA ALA A 132 4.19 -18.94 17.77
C ALA A 132 3.26 -20.07 17.30
N VAL A 133 3.84 -21.11 16.71
CA VAL A 133 3.16 -22.33 16.29
C VAL A 133 3.83 -23.53 16.93
N VAL A 134 3.04 -24.53 17.30
CA VAL A 134 3.51 -25.77 17.91
C VAL A 134 3.16 -26.97 17.02
N SER A 135 4.06 -27.95 16.91
CA SER A 135 3.79 -29.25 16.32
C SER A 135 4.35 -30.39 17.18
N THR A 136 3.52 -31.41 17.40
CA THR A 136 3.83 -32.63 18.16
C THR A 136 3.31 -33.88 17.44
N GLU A 137 2.99 -33.77 16.15
CA GLU A 137 2.25 -34.79 15.39
C GLU A 137 3.12 -35.95 14.94
N ALA A 138 4.38 -35.66 14.61
CA ALA A 138 5.33 -36.65 14.17
C ALA A 138 6.14 -37.21 15.36
N ARG A 139 6.62 -38.43 15.18
CA ARG A 139 7.55 -39.08 16.11
C ARG A 139 8.97 -38.51 16.02
N SER A 140 9.30 -37.73 14.98
CA SER A 140 10.61 -37.11 14.81
C SER A 140 10.54 -35.60 15.00
N GLN A 141 11.53 -35.06 15.71
CA GLN A 141 11.68 -33.62 15.91
C GLN A 141 11.85 -32.87 14.58
N HIS A 142 12.60 -33.44 13.63
CA HIS A 142 12.83 -32.81 12.32
C HIS A 142 11.51 -32.62 11.55
N MET A 143 10.66 -33.65 11.55
CA MET A 143 9.35 -33.58 10.89
C MET A 143 8.43 -32.57 11.59
N ASN A 144 8.42 -32.55 12.93
CA ASN A 144 7.67 -31.52 13.68
C ASN A 144 8.19 -30.11 13.42
N LYS A 145 9.49 -29.92 13.20
CA LYS A 145 10.07 -28.64 12.81
C LYS A 145 9.57 -28.18 11.44
N GLN A 146 9.52 -29.08 10.45
CA GLN A 146 8.98 -28.78 9.13
C GLN A 146 7.49 -28.44 9.18
N ILE A 147 6.70 -29.22 9.92
CA ILE A 147 5.25 -28.97 10.08
C ILE A 147 5.02 -27.62 10.77
N ALA A 148 5.73 -27.33 11.85
CA ALA A 148 5.60 -26.06 12.57
C ALA A 148 6.01 -24.86 11.70
N LEU A 149 7.06 -25.01 10.87
CA LEU A 149 7.48 -23.98 9.93
C LEU A 149 6.44 -23.73 8.84
N ASN A 150 5.91 -24.78 8.20
CA ASN A 150 4.90 -24.64 7.15
C ASN A 150 3.66 -23.91 7.66
N ARG A 151 3.16 -24.30 8.84
CA ARG A 151 2.03 -23.62 9.49
C ARG A 151 2.33 -22.18 9.85
N LEU A 152 3.55 -21.90 10.33
CA LEU A 152 3.96 -20.54 10.63
C LEU A 152 3.93 -19.70 9.35
N CYS A 153 4.50 -20.20 8.24
CA CYS A 153 4.47 -19.52 6.95
C CYS A 153 3.03 -19.28 6.45
N GLU A 154 2.12 -20.24 6.59
CA GLU A 154 0.70 -20.07 6.24
C GLU A 154 0.05 -18.92 7.03
N ILE A 155 0.28 -18.86 8.35
CA ILE A 155 -0.23 -17.77 9.20
C ILE A 155 0.38 -16.43 8.79
N LEU A 156 1.69 -16.37 8.53
CA LEU A 156 2.35 -15.13 8.11
C LEU A 156 1.83 -14.65 6.75
N ALA A 157 1.59 -15.56 5.81
CA ALA A 157 0.98 -15.25 4.53
C ALA A 157 -0.43 -14.68 4.70
N GLU A 158 -1.26 -15.26 5.56
CA GLU A 158 -2.59 -14.72 5.89
C GLU A 158 -2.51 -13.31 6.50
N MET A 159 -1.59 -13.09 7.45
CA MET A 159 -1.35 -11.77 8.03
C MET A 159 -0.95 -10.73 6.97
N ASN A 160 -0.10 -11.13 6.00
CA ASN A 160 0.31 -10.29 4.88
C ASN A 160 -0.86 -9.99 3.92
N MET A 161 -1.70 -10.99 3.63
CA MET A 161 -2.91 -10.80 2.83
C MET A 161 -3.89 -9.84 3.51
N GLU A 162 -4.11 -9.99 4.81
CA GLU A 162 -4.98 -9.10 5.58
C GLU A 162 -4.43 -7.68 5.61
N SER A 163 -3.12 -7.53 5.81
CA SER A 163 -2.43 -6.23 5.74
C SER A 163 -2.64 -5.56 4.38
N GLY A 164 -2.47 -6.30 3.27
CA GLY A 164 -2.76 -5.80 1.93
C GLY A 164 -4.23 -5.43 1.71
N ARG A 165 -5.17 -6.13 2.34
CA ARG A 165 -6.60 -5.76 2.32
C ARG A 165 -6.85 -4.46 3.07
N ARG A 166 -6.23 -4.26 4.22
CA ARG A 166 -6.30 -3.00 4.99
C ARG A 166 -5.72 -1.83 4.20
N GLU A 167 -4.58 -2.01 3.54
CA GLU A 167 -3.97 -1.00 2.65
C GLU A 167 -4.97 -0.54 1.58
N LYS A 168 -5.63 -1.49 0.89
CA LYS A 168 -6.63 -1.17 -0.14
C LYS A 168 -7.85 -0.45 0.43
N ASN A 169 -8.31 -0.86 1.61
CA ASN A 169 -9.47 -0.25 2.26
C ASN A 169 -9.19 1.20 2.67
N LEU A 170 -8.01 1.47 3.26
CA LEU A 170 -7.59 2.83 3.60
C LEU A 170 -7.55 3.71 2.36
N ALA A 171 -6.92 3.24 1.28
CA ALA A 171 -6.85 3.98 0.03
C ALA A 171 -8.24 4.25 -0.58
N TRP A 172 -9.17 3.31 -0.45
CA TRP A 172 -10.55 3.48 -0.91
C TRP A 172 -11.32 4.51 -0.07
N MET A 173 -11.12 4.52 1.25
CA MET A 173 -11.73 5.49 2.14
C MET A 173 -11.29 6.92 1.83
N GLU A 174 -9.99 7.14 1.62
CA GLU A 174 -9.47 8.45 1.21
C GLU A 174 -9.99 8.87 -0.17
N HIS A 175 -10.04 7.94 -1.12
CA HIS A 175 -10.65 8.21 -2.43
C HIS A 175 -12.11 8.68 -2.32
N ALA A 176 -12.87 8.19 -1.34
CA ALA A 176 -14.27 8.55 -1.14
C ALA A 176 -14.47 9.89 -0.41
N ARG A 177 -13.49 10.37 0.37
CA ARG A 177 -13.61 11.57 1.21
C ARG A 177 -13.31 12.90 0.50
N LEU A 178 -12.79 12.85 -0.73
CA LEU A 178 -12.23 13.99 -1.47
C LEU A 178 -12.92 15.34 -1.22
N GLU A 179 -12.19 16.25 -0.59
CA GLU A 179 -12.58 17.66 -0.45
C GLU A 179 -12.05 18.48 -1.63
N ARG A 180 -12.81 19.49 -2.09
CA ARG A 180 -12.44 20.34 -3.22
C ARG A 180 -12.24 21.77 -2.77
N GLY A 181 -11.08 22.35 -3.07
CA GLY A 181 -10.79 23.76 -2.80
C GLY A 181 -9.39 23.96 -2.25
N ASN A 182 -8.99 25.22 -2.08
CA ASN A 182 -7.69 25.61 -1.52
C ASN A 182 -6.49 24.78 -2.05
N PRO A 183 -6.22 24.81 -3.37
CA PRO A 183 -5.25 23.90 -3.96
C PRO A 183 -3.82 24.23 -3.51
N VAL A 184 -3.08 23.22 -3.06
CA VAL A 184 -1.67 23.34 -2.66
C VAL A 184 -0.74 23.51 -3.86
N ARG A 185 -1.16 23.02 -5.04
CA ARG A 185 -0.50 23.29 -6.33
C ARG A 185 -1.52 23.55 -7.42
N VAL A 186 -1.16 24.43 -8.35
CA VAL A 186 -1.97 24.75 -9.53
C VAL A 186 -1.16 24.51 -10.79
N TYR A 187 -1.73 23.76 -11.74
CA TYR A 187 -1.16 23.49 -13.05
C TYR A 187 -2.06 24.09 -14.13
N GLU A 188 -1.49 24.59 -15.23
CA GLU A 188 -2.24 25.25 -16.28
C GLU A 188 -1.94 24.70 -17.68
N GLY A 189 -2.97 24.71 -18.53
CA GLY A 189 -2.89 24.39 -19.94
C GLY A 189 -2.77 22.89 -20.23
N ARG A 190 -2.80 22.55 -21.53
CA ARG A 190 -2.71 21.16 -22.00
C ARG A 190 -1.36 20.50 -21.72
N SER A 191 -0.30 21.30 -21.65
CA SER A 191 1.04 20.84 -21.31
C SER A 191 1.28 20.66 -19.82
N PHE A 192 0.23 20.83 -18.98
CA PHE A 192 0.27 20.61 -17.54
C PHE A 192 1.45 21.30 -16.84
N ARG A 193 1.60 22.63 -17.05
CA ARG A 193 2.73 23.38 -16.49
C ARG A 193 2.39 23.89 -15.10
N LEU A 194 3.30 23.69 -14.14
CA LEU A 194 3.16 24.24 -12.79
C LEU A 194 3.07 25.77 -12.88
N LYS A 195 2.01 26.32 -12.29
CA LYS A 195 1.85 27.76 -12.15
C LYS A 195 2.71 28.21 -10.98
N THR A 196 3.85 28.81 -11.27
CA THR A 196 4.60 29.52 -10.25
C THR A 196 3.81 30.76 -9.85
N GLU A 197 3.61 30.96 -8.55
CA GLU A 197 3.14 32.25 -8.07
C GLU A 197 4.14 33.30 -8.55
N LYS A 198 3.68 34.32 -9.26
CA LYS A 198 4.46 35.55 -9.36
C LYS A 198 4.51 36.07 -7.93
N ASN A 199 5.66 35.94 -7.26
CA ASN A 199 5.96 36.71 -6.07
C ASN A 199 5.60 38.17 -6.40
N GLY A 200 4.47 38.64 -5.87
CA GLY A 200 4.12 40.04 -5.90
C GLY A 200 5.18 40.78 -5.09
N GLY A 201 5.80 41.77 -5.73
CA GLY A 201 6.70 42.71 -5.06
C GLY A 201 6.00 43.61 -4.06
#